data_AF-A0A1F7X5J2-F1
#
_entry.id   AF-A0A1F7X5J2-F1
#
_cell.length_a   1.000
_cell.length_b   1.000
_cell.length_c   1.000
_cell.angle_alpha   90.00
_cell.angle_beta   90.00
_cell.angle_gamma   90.00
#
_symmetry.space_group_name_H-M   'P 1'
#
loop_
_entity.id
_entity.type
_entity.pdbx_description
1 polymer ?
#
loop_
_entity_poly.entity_id
_entity_poly.type
_entity_poly.pdbx_seq_one_letter_code
_entity_poly.pdbx_strand_id
1 'polypeptide(L)'
;MNEGCNAITNGVVQLRYLECVFGNVVNIALAFAGIILFIMLISGGFKYITAGGDPKGIEGAKKTLTYAIGGIVLIALSFLILQFIKQFTGANVTDFKIFQ
;
A
#
# COMPACT_ATOMS: atom_id res chain seq x y z
N MET A 1 -16.11 9.24 -5.52
CA MET A 1 -16.35 8.53 -4.24
C MET A 1 -16.62 9.60 -3.19
N ASN A 2 -17.87 10.03 -3.18
CA ASN A 2 -18.41 11.14 -2.40
C ASN A 2 -19.42 10.52 -1.44
N GLU A 3 -18.97 10.14 -0.25
CA GLU A 3 -19.86 9.82 0.86
C GLU A 3 -19.34 10.56 2.09
N GLY A 4 -20.18 11.46 2.60
CA GLY A 4 -19.90 12.26 3.79
C GLY A 4 -19.63 11.34 4.99
N CYS A 5 -18.43 11.47 5.54
CA CYS A 5 -18.02 10.73 6.71
C CYS A 5 -18.62 11.39 7.96
N ASN A 6 -19.86 11.03 8.27
CA ASN A 6 -20.58 11.54 9.43
C ASN A 6 -20.15 10.74 10.68
N ALA A 7 -19.50 11.38 11.65
CA ALA A 7 -19.08 10.74 12.91
C ALA A 7 -20.26 10.29 13.80
N ILE A 8 -21.47 10.79 13.51
CA ILE A 8 -22.69 10.47 14.26
C ILE A 8 -23.80 10.16 13.25
N THR A 9 -24.27 8.93 13.26
CA THR A 9 -25.49 8.50 12.55
C THR A 9 -26.25 7.61 13.54
N ASN A 10 -27.43 8.07 13.96
CA ASN A 10 -28.28 7.42 14.97
C ASN A 10 -27.68 7.34 16.40
N GLY A 11 -26.93 8.35 16.84
CA GLY A 11 -26.53 8.48 18.26
C GLY A 11 -25.45 7.51 18.75
N VAL A 12 -24.82 6.74 17.86
CA VAL A 12 -23.66 5.89 18.15
C VAL A 12 -22.47 6.27 17.28
N VAL A 13 -21.26 6.19 17.84
CA VAL A 13 -20.00 6.39 17.11
C VAL A 13 -19.72 5.12 16.30
N GLN A 14 -19.75 5.21 14.97
CA GLN A 14 -19.56 4.06 14.09
C GLN A 14 -18.08 3.86 13.74
N LEU A 15 -17.60 2.61 13.78
CA LEU A 15 -16.25 2.20 13.31
C LEU A 15 -16.01 2.57 11.84
N ARG A 16 -17.09 2.73 11.06
CA ARG A 16 -17.09 3.26 9.70
C ARG A 16 -16.37 4.61 9.55
N TYR A 17 -16.39 5.47 10.58
CA TYR A 17 -15.63 6.73 10.55
C TYR A 17 -14.11 6.48 10.53
N LEU A 18 -13.64 5.54 11.36
CA LEU A 18 -12.24 5.14 11.39
C LEU A 18 -11.84 4.46 10.08
N GLU A 19 -12.70 3.61 9.52
CA GLU A 19 -12.48 2.96 8.22
C GLU A 19 -12.35 3.97 7.07
N CYS A 20 -13.18 5.03 7.04
CA CYS A 20 -13.09 6.08 6.02
C CYS A 20 -11.79 6.89 6.12
N VAL A 21 -11.43 7.34 7.33
CA VAL A 21 -10.18 8.09 7.54
C VAL A 21 -8.98 7.21 7.20
N PHE A 22 -8.99 5.96 7.66
CA PHE A 22 -7.94 4.99 7.37
C PHE A 22 -7.84 4.69 5.88
N GLY A 23 -8.97 4.45 5.20
CA GLY A 23 -9.01 4.18 3.77
C GLY A 23 -8.52 5.35 2.92
N ASN A 24 -8.82 6.59 3.30
CA ASN A 24 -8.34 7.77 2.58
C ASN A 24 -6.83 7.99 2.81
N VAL A 25 -6.36 7.85 4.05
CA VAL A 25 -4.93 7.94 4.38
C VAL A 25 -4.12 6.85 3.68
N VAL A 26 -4.62 5.61 3.67
CA VAL A 26 -3.97 4.48 3.00
C VAL A 26 -3.94 4.68 1.48
N ASN A 27 -5.03 5.16 0.85
CA ASN A 27 -5.03 5.45 -0.59
C ASN A 27 -4.01 6.53 -0.96
N ILE A 28 -3.95 7.62 -0.19
CA ILE A 28 -2.98 8.69 -0.40
C ILE A 28 -1.55 8.14 -0.19
N ALA A 29 -1.32 7.39 0.88
CA ALA A 29 -0.03 6.77 1.17
C ALA A 29 0.40 5.78 0.08
N LEU A 30 -0.51 4.96 -0.45
CA LEU A 30 -0.26 4.03 -1.55
C LEU A 30 0.10 4.77 -2.84
N ALA A 31 -0.61 5.85 -3.15
CA ALA A 31 -0.31 6.68 -4.33
C ALA A 31 1.10 7.30 -4.23
N PHE A 32 1.45 7.88 -3.07
CA PHE A 32 2.79 8.42 -2.83
C PHE A 32 3.85 7.32 -2.84
N ALA A 33 3.60 6.18 -2.19
CA ALA A 33 4.51 5.04 -2.17
C ALA A 33 4.78 4.51 -3.58
N GLY A 34 3.76 4.38 -4.42
CA GLY A 34 3.92 3.96 -5.82
C GLY A 34 4.87 4.88 -6.60
N ILE A 35 4.72 6.20 -6.46
CA ILE A 35 5.59 7.19 -7.12
C ILE A 35 7.03 7.07 -6.61
N ILE A 36 7.23 6.98 -5.30
CA ILE A 36 8.57 6.87 -4.70
C ILE A 36 9.26 5.57 -5.14
N LEU A 37 8.55 4.44 -5.10
CA LEU A 37 9.07 3.14 -5.53
C LEU A 37 9.45 3.16 -7.02
N PHE A 38 8.66 3.82 -7.85
CA PHE A 38 8.97 3.98 -9.28
C PHE A 38 10.27 4.79 -9.50
N ILE A 39 10.43 5.91 -8.79
CA ILE A 39 11.66 6.73 -8.87
C ILE A 39 12.88 5.94 -8.36
N MET A 40 12.74 5.18 -7.26
CA MET A 40 13.81 4.34 -6.74
C MET A 40 14.21 3.22 -7.72
N LEU A 41 13.25 2.64 -8.43
CA LEU A 41 13.53 1.65 -9.49
C LEU A 41 14.34 2.26 -10.63
N ILE A 42 13.93 3.44 -11.12
CA ILE A 42 14.66 4.12 -12.21
C ILE A 42 16.06 4.50 -11.74
N SER A 43 16.20 5.15 -10.59
CA SER A 43 17.51 5.57 -10.06
C SER A 43 18.42 4.38 -9.76
N GLY A 44 17.89 3.32 -9.14
CA GLY A 44 18.62 2.09 -8.86
C GLY A 44 19.03 1.34 -10.12
N GLY A 45 18.15 1.27 -11.12
CA GLY A 45 18.41 0.64 -12.42
C GLY A 45 19.47 1.38 -13.23
N PHE A 46 19.38 2.72 -13.30
CA PHE A 46 20.40 3.55 -13.95
C PHE A 46 21.76 3.39 -13.26
N LYS A 47 21.78 3.41 -11.92
CA LYS A 47 23.01 3.21 -11.15
C LYS A 47 23.60 1.81 -11.34
N TYR A 48 22.76 0.78 -11.50
CA TYR A 48 23.19 -0.59 -11.76
C TYR A 48 23.87 -0.70 -13.13
N ILE A 49 23.31 -0.10 -14.17
CA ILE A 49 23.84 -0.15 -15.54
C ILE A 49 25.12 0.70 -15.64
N THR A 50 25.12 1.89 -15.06
CA THR A 50 26.28 2.81 -15.12
C THR A 50 27.46 2.39 -14.24
N ALA A 51 27.25 1.52 -13.25
CA ALA A 51 28.34 1.02 -12.41
C ALA A 51 29.38 0.20 -13.19
N GLY A 52 29.05 -0.33 -14.37
CA GLY A 52 30.03 -0.75 -15.39
C GLY A 52 31.08 -1.78 -15.01
N GLY A 53 30.96 -2.43 -13.84
CA GLY A 53 31.96 -3.38 -13.31
C GLY A 53 32.58 -2.98 -11.97
N ASP A 54 32.33 -1.77 -11.45
CA ASP A 54 32.75 -1.40 -10.09
C ASP A 54 31.88 -2.12 -9.04
N PRO A 55 32.46 -2.99 -8.20
CA PRO A 55 31.70 -3.81 -7.27
C PRO A 55 30.98 -2.98 -6.20
N LYS A 56 31.49 -1.80 -5.80
CA LYS A 56 30.82 -0.93 -4.82
C LYS A 56 29.58 -0.26 -5.42
N GLY A 57 29.68 0.20 -6.66
CA GLY A 57 28.55 0.76 -7.40
C GLY A 57 27.43 -0.25 -7.61
N ILE A 58 27.79 -1.48 -7.98
CA ILE A 58 26.86 -2.59 -8.17
C ILE A 58 26.19 -3.01 -6.85
N GLU A 59 26.94 -3.13 -5.76
CA GLU A 59 26.38 -3.50 -4.46
C GLU A 59 25.39 -2.45 -3.95
N GLY A 60 25.74 -1.17 -4.08
CA GLY A 60 24.84 -0.07 -3.74
C GLY A 60 23.55 -0.08 -4.56
N ALA A 61 23.66 -0.28 -5.88
CA ALA A 61 22.49 -0.35 -6.76
C ALA A 61 21.61 -1.57 -6.46
N LYS A 62 22.20 -2.73 -6.18
CA LYS A 62 21.48 -3.94 -5.77
C LYS A 62 20.70 -3.73 -4.47
N LYS A 63 21.29 -3.06 -3.46
CA LYS A 63 20.59 -2.72 -2.22
C LYS A 63 19.38 -1.84 -2.50
N THR A 64 19.53 -0.77 -3.29
CA THR A 64 18.40 0.09 -3.68
C THR A 64 17.30 -0.68 -4.39
N LEU A 65 17.66 -1.55 -5.35
CA LEU A 65 16.68 -2.40 -6.05
C LEU A 65 15.97 -3.36 -5.10
N THR A 66 16.71 -3.97 -4.17
CA THR A 66 16.14 -4.90 -3.18
C THR A 66 15.13 -4.21 -2.30
N TYR A 67 15.40 -2.98 -1.84
CA TYR A 67 14.44 -2.20 -1.06
C TYR A 67 13.21 -1.80 -1.88
N ALA A 68 13.39 -1.38 -3.14
CA ALA A 68 12.28 -1.06 -4.02
C ALA A 68 11.37 -2.27 -4.29
N ILE A 69 11.97 -3.43 -4.59
CA ILE A 69 11.24 -4.69 -4.78
C ILE A 69 10.56 -5.12 -3.47
N GLY A 70 11.26 -5.01 -2.35
CA GLY A 70 10.70 -5.33 -1.02
C GLY A 70 9.46 -4.52 -0.69
N GLY A 71 9.44 -3.22 -1.02
CA GLY A 71 8.26 -2.36 -0.84
C GLY A 71 7.06 -2.79 -1.70
N ILE A 72 7.29 -3.12 -2.98
CA ILE A 72 6.25 -3.61 -3.88
C ILE A 72 5.68 -4.94 -3.38
N VAL A 73 6.56 -5.86 -2.97
CA VAL A 73 6.17 -7.17 -2.42
C VAL A 73 5.37 -6.99 -1.13
N LEU A 74 5.75 -6.08 -0.24
CA LEU A 74 5.03 -5.82 1.00
C LEU A 74 3.61 -5.32 0.76
N ILE A 75 3.41 -4.42 -0.22
CA ILE A 75 2.07 -3.96 -0.62
C ILE A 75 1.26 -5.14 -1.17
N ALA A 76 1.84 -5.93 -2.08
CA ALA A 76 1.17 -7.10 -2.66
C ALA A 76 0.76 -8.13 -1.60
N LEU A 77 1.65 -8.42 -0.64
CA LEU A 77 1.38 -9.31 0.48
C LEU A 77 0.25 -8.79 1.37
N SER A 78 0.20 -7.49 1.62
CA SER A 78 -0.87 -6.86 2.40
C SER A 78 -2.24 -7.14 1.76
N PHE A 79 -2.37 -6.91 0.45
CA PHE A 79 -3.60 -7.24 -0.29
C PHE A 79 -3.95 -8.73 -0.26
N LEU A 80 -2.93 -9.59 -0.35
CA LEU A 80 -3.10 -11.04 -0.33
C LEU A 80 -3.65 -11.52 1.02
N ILE A 81 -3.15 -10.96 2.13
CA ILE A 81 -3.66 -11.25 3.49
C ILE A 81 -5.12 -10.80 3.63
N LEU A 82 -5.47 -9.58 3.17
CA LEU A 82 -6.84 -9.09 3.22
C LEU A 82 -7.81 -9.98 2.42
N GLN A 83 -7.38 -10.44 1.23
CA GLN A 83 -8.16 -11.35 0.41
C GLN A 83 -8.31 -12.74 1.06
N PHE A 84 -7.27 -13.20 1.75
CA PHE A 84 -7.30 -14.47 2.49
C PHE A 84 -8.31 -14.42 3.64
N ILE A 85 -8.31 -13.32 4.41
CA ILE A 85 -9.29 -13.09 5.49
C ILE A 85 -10.72 -13.05 4.93
N LYS A 86 -10.93 -12.41 3.77
CA LYS A 86 -12.22 -12.38 3.07
C LYS A 86 -12.70 -13.77 2.68
N GLN A 87 -11.83 -14.62 2.13
CA GLN A 87 -12.16 -15.99 1.75
C GLN A 87 -12.50 -16.86 2.96
N PHE A 88 -11.76 -16.71 4.06
CA PHE A 88 -11.97 -17.53 5.26
C PHE A 88 -13.21 -17.11 6.06
N THR A 89 -13.47 -15.80 6.17
CA THR A 89 -14.58 -15.27 6.97
C THR A 89 -15.89 -15.21 6.18
N GLY A 90 -15.85 -15.27 4.85
CA GLY A 90 -17.03 -15.15 3.97
C GLY A 90 -17.70 -13.76 3.99
N ALA A 91 -17.33 -12.88 4.92
CA ALA A 91 -17.76 -11.50 5.01
C ALA A 91 -16.87 -10.59 4.14
N ASN A 92 -17.49 -9.65 3.42
CA ASN A 92 -16.77 -8.59 2.72
C ASN A 92 -16.20 -7.61 3.77
N VAL A 93 -14.98 -7.86 4.25
CA VAL A 93 -14.23 -6.98 5.15
C VAL A 93 -13.86 -5.61 4.54
N THR A 94 -14.26 -5.37 3.29
CA THR A 94 -14.14 -4.10 2.58
C THR A 94 -15.48 -3.40 2.33
N ASP A 95 -16.59 -4.01 2.75
CA ASP A 95 -17.93 -3.41 2.66
C ASP A 95 -18.71 -3.77 3.94
N PHE A 96 -18.56 -2.95 4.97
CA PHE A 96 -19.27 -3.08 6.25
C PHE A 96 -20.70 -2.55 6.10
N LYS A 97 -21.53 -3.26 5.34
CA LYS A 97 -22.98 -3.07 5.30
C LYS A 97 -23.65 -4.03 6.28
N ILE A 98 -23.69 -3.61 7.54
CA ILE A 98 -24.54 -4.20 8.58
C ILE A 98 -25.84 -3.38 8.56
N PHE A 99 -27.00 -4.02 8.41
CA PHE A 99 -28.35 -3.42 8.27
C PHE A 99 -28.72 -2.96 6.85
N GLN A 100 -29.47 -3.83 6.17
CA GLN A 100 -30.45 -3.46 5.16
C GLN A 100 -31.70 -2.91 5.87
#